data_AF-A0AAW1Q320-F1
#
_entry.id   AF-A0AAW1Q320-F1
#
_cell.length_a   1.000
_cell.length_b   1.000
_cell.length_c   1.000
_cell.angle_alpha   90.00
_cell.angle_beta   90.00
_cell.angle_gamma   90.00
#
_symmetry.space_group_name_H-M   'P 1'
#
loop_
_entity.id
_entity.type
_entity.pdbx_description
1 polymer ?
#
loop_
_entity_poly.entity_id
_entity_poly.type
_entity_poly.pdbx_seq_one_letter_code
_entity_poly.pdbx_strand_id
1 'polypeptide(L)'
;MELLAEASSDPPNAEAVKLLRGLQAMHNLGICHGDPWNDPLMVAVDGSGWRLIDLSSSDEDATEAQCALEMAQFEALLGVKLPDRTQQAQNPATTQP
;
A
#
# COMPACT_ATOMS: atom_id res chain seq x y z
N MET A 1 35.15 13.04 -3.30
CA MET A 1 34.00 13.60 -2.56
C MET A 1 32.84 12.66 -2.83
N GLU A 2 32.77 11.57 -2.07
CA GLU A 2 31.66 10.62 -2.14
C GLU A 2 30.58 11.08 -1.16
N LEU A 3 29.48 11.58 -1.69
CA LEU A 3 28.23 11.72 -0.94
C LEU A 3 27.61 10.33 -0.90
N LEU A 4 27.96 9.55 0.12
CA LEU A 4 27.17 8.39 0.51
C LEU A 4 25.84 8.96 1.01
N ALA A 5 24.80 8.85 0.18
CA ALA A 5 23.44 9.09 0.61
C ALA A 5 23.17 8.13 1.77
N GLU A 6 23.12 8.69 2.99
CA GLU A 6 22.68 7.95 4.16
C GLU A 6 21.26 7.47 3.85
N ALA A 7 21.11 6.19 3.55
CA ALA A 7 19.83 5.53 3.56
C ALA A 7 19.31 5.69 5.00
N SER A 8 18.42 6.66 5.19
CA SER A 8 17.68 6.85 6.43
C SER A 8 17.18 5.46 6.83
N SER A 9 17.74 4.98 7.94
CA SER A 9 17.46 3.67 8.51
C SER A 9 16.26 3.76 9.44
N ASP A 10 15.40 4.77 9.23
CA ASP A 10 14.13 4.86 9.90
C ASP A 10 13.27 3.69 9.41
N PRO A 11 12.72 2.86 10.31
CA PRO A 11 11.76 1.85 9.89
C PRO A 11 10.65 2.56 9.10
N PRO A 12 10.18 1.98 7.98
CA PRO A 12 9.09 2.57 7.22
C PRO A 12 7.96 2.88 8.20
N ASN A 13 7.48 4.13 8.20
CA ASN A 13 6.49 4.60 9.16
C ASN A 13 5.38 3.53 9.24
N ALA A 14 5.18 2.94 10.43
CA ALA A 14 4.26 1.82 10.60
C ALA A 14 2.83 2.18 10.16
N GLU A 15 2.49 3.47 10.16
CA GLU A 15 1.24 4.01 9.62
C GLU A 15 1.21 4.01 8.09
N ALA A 16 2.31 4.40 7.42
CA ALA A 16 2.46 4.32 5.98
C ALA A 16 2.32 2.87 5.47
N VAL A 17 2.94 1.91 6.17
CA VAL A 17 2.80 0.49 5.84
C VAL A 17 1.35 0.03 5.95
N LYS A 18 0.63 0.45 7.01
CA LYS A 18 -0.79 0.10 7.20
C LYS A 18 -1.67 0.71 6.11
N LEU A 19 -1.44 1.96 5.72
CA LEU A 19 -2.13 2.64 4.62
C LEU A 19 -1.96 1.88 3.31
N LEU A 20 -0.71 1.60 2.93
CA LEU A 20 -0.40 0.86 1.71
C LEU A 20 -1.03 -0.55 1.74
N ARG A 21 -1.07 -1.22 2.90
CA ARG A 21 -1.75 -2.52 3.03
C ARG A 21 -3.27 -2.42 2.89
N GLY A 22 -3.87 -1.33 3.37
CA GLY A 22 -5.29 -1.04 3.15
C GLY A 22 -5.60 -0.81 1.67
N LEU A 23 -4.81 0.04 1.00
CA LEU A 23 -4.95 0.35 -0.43
C LEU A 23 -4.77 -0.92 -1.28
N GLN A 24 -3.76 -1.73 -0.98
CA GLN A 24 -3.57 -3.02 -1.63
C GLN A 24 -4.80 -3.93 -1.49
N ALA A 25 -5.46 -3.92 -0.34
CA ALA A 25 -6.65 -4.73 -0.12
C ALA A 25 -7.82 -4.23 -0.98
N MET A 26 -7.98 -2.91 -1.14
CA MET A 26 -8.97 -2.34 -2.06
C MET A 26 -8.67 -2.71 -3.52
N HIS A 27 -7.41 -2.57 -3.95
CA HIS A 27 -7.00 -2.89 -5.32
C HIS A 27 -7.23 -4.36 -5.67
N ASN A 28 -7.03 -5.27 -4.71
CA ASN A 28 -7.34 -6.69 -4.89
C ASN A 28 -8.84 -6.98 -5.07
N LEU A 29 -9.70 -6.04 -4.69
CA LEU A 29 -11.15 -6.08 -4.93
C LEU A 29 -11.55 -5.36 -6.23
N GLY A 30 -10.58 -4.83 -6.98
CA GLY A 30 -10.80 -4.04 -8.19
C GLY A 30 -11.20 -2.58 -7.92
N ILE A 31 -11.04 -2.11 -6.68
CA ILE A 31 -11.43 -0.74 -6.29
C ILE A 31 -10.17 0.08 -6.10
N CYS A 32 -10.01 1.19 -6.85
CA CYS A 32 -8.97 2.17 -6.54
C CYS A 32 -9.54 3.25 -5.60
N HIS A 33 -8.70 3.83 -4.73
CA HIS A 33 -9.14 4.84 -3.78
C HIS A 33 -9.50 6.17 -4.47
N GLY A 34 -8.78 6.52 -5.53
CA GLY A 34 -9.05 7.61 -6.46
C GLY A 34 -8.48 8.97 -6.06
N ASP A 35 -8.00 9.14 -4.82
CA ASP A 35 -7.43 10.41 -4.38
C ASP A 35 -6.26 10.26 -3.39
N PRO A 36 -5.01 10.28 -3.89
CA PRO A 36 -3.82 10.19 -3.03
C PRO A 36 -3.45 11.49 -2.31
N TRP A 37 -4.16 12.58 -2.58
CA TRP A 37 -3.85 13.91 -2.05
C TRP A 37 -4.71 14.31 -0.86
N ASN A 38 -5.75 13.53 -0.57
CA ASN A 38 -6.59 13.77 0.58
C ASN A 38 -5.85 13.29 1.84
N ASP A 39 -5.78 14.12 2.88
CA ASP A 39 -5.19 13.76 4.17
C ASP A 39 -6.15 14.24 5.28
N PRO A 40 -6.55 13.39 6.24
CA PRO A 40 -6.06 12.03 6.50
C PRO A 40 -6.79 10.91 5.72
N LEU A 41 -6.05 9.88 5.30
CA LEU A 41 -6.59 8.69 4.61
C LEU A 41 -6.89 7.52 5.53
N MET A 42 -6.37 7.54 6.75
CA MET A 42 -6.67 6.54 7.75
C MET A 42 -6.95 7.17 9.09
N VAL A 43 -7.81 6.50 9.85
CA VAL A 43 -8.04 6.79 11.26
C VAL A 43 -7.82 5.54 12.10
N ALA A 44 -7.24 5.73 13.28
CA ALA A 44 -7.26 4.71 14.31
C ALA A 44 -8.70 4.56 14.82
N VAL A 45 -9.17 3.32 14.91
CA VAL A 45 -10.46 2.98 15.50
C VAL A 45 -10.18 2.25 16.80
N ASP A 46 -10.67 2.80 17.90
CA ASP A 46 -10.41 2.30 19.25
C ASP A 46 -10.64 0.79 19.35
N GLY A 47 -9.60 0.08 19.80
CA GLY A 47 -9.59 -1.37 19.96
C GLY A 47 -9.72 -2.19 18.67
N SER A 48 -9.82 -1.57 17.49
CA SER A 48 -10.19 -2.22 16.23
C SER A 48 -9.16 -2.07 15.11
N GLY A 49 -8.05 -1.36 15.36
CA GLY A 49 -6.99 -1.15 14.40
C GLY A 49 -7.17 0.15 13.60
N TRP A 50 -6.83 0.12 12.31
CA TRP A 50 -6.84 1.29 11.43
C TRP A 50 -7.85 1.08 10.31
N ARG A 51 -8.56 2.13 9.91
CA ARG A 51 -9.50 2.10 8.79
C ARG A 51 -9.15 3.16 7.77
N LEU A 52 -9.24 2.79 6.50
CA LEU A 52 -9.28 3.76 5.42
C LEU A 52 -10.55 4.60 5.53
N ILE A 53 -10.39 5.89 5.31
CA ILE A 53 -11.47 6.86 5.28
C ILE A 53 -11.46 7.60 3.94
N ASP A 54 -12.51 8.40 3.75
CA ASP A 54 -12.74 9.17 2.54
C ASP A 54 -12.65 8.33 1.25
N LEU A 55 -13.64 7.47 1.08
CA LEU A 55 -13.80 6.64 -0.12
C LEU A 55 -14.68 7.35 -1.17
N SER A 56 -14.83 8.67 -1.09
CA SER A 56 -15.74 9.42 -1.96
C SER A 56 -15.27 9.46 -3.42
N SER A 57 -13.95 9.36 -3.62
CA SER A 57 -13.30 9.27 -4.93
C SER A 57 -13.08 7.82 -5.39
N SER A 58 -13.52 6.82 -4.59
CA SER A 58 -13.23 5.43 -4.91
C SER A 58 -13.95 4.98 -6.17
N ASP A 59 -13.21 4.33 -7.04
CA ASP A 59 -13.67 3.89 -8.36
C ASP A 59 -13.62 2.36 -8.42
N GLU A 60 -14.80 1.75 -8.43
CA GLU A 60 -14.98 0.30 -8.53
C GLU A 60 -14.89 -0.23 -9.97
N ASP A 61 -14.93 0.67 -10.95
CA ASP A 61 -14.76 0.36 -12.37
C ASP A 61 -13.30 0.59 -12.83
N ALA A 62 -12.42 0.96 -11.91
CA ALA A 62 -11.05 1.28 -12.21
C ALA A 62 -10.27 0.07 -12.72
N THR A 63 -9.45 0.30 -13.73
CA THR A 63 -8.59 -0.74 -14.30
C THR A 63 -7.44 -1.09 -13.35
N GLU A 64 -6.92 -2.30 -13.47
CA GLU A 64 -5.72 -2.74 -12.73
C GLU A 64 -4.53 -1.77 -12.91
N ALA A 65 -4.39 -1.20 -14.11
CA ALA A 65 -3.37 -0.20 -14.40
C ALA A 65 -3.56 1.12 -13.63
N GLN A 66 -4.81 1.56 -13.41
CA GLN A 66 -5.11 2.73 -12.58
C GLN A 66 -4.75 2.45 -11.12
N CYS A 67 -5.11 1.29 -10.58
CA CYS A 67 -4.79 0.92 -9.20
C CYS A 67 -3.27 0.77 -9.00
N ALA A 68 -2.56 0.16 -9.95
CA ALA A 68 -1.10 0.05 -9.90
C ALA A 68 -0.42 1.42 -9.91
N LEU A 69 -0.91 2.36 -10.73
CA LEU A 69 -0.41 3.73 -10.77
C LEU A 69 -0.67 4.46 -9.44
N GLU A 70 -1.87 4.34 -8.89
CA GLU A 70 -2.23 4.91 -7.59
C GLU A 70 -1.32 4.35 -6.48
N MET A 71 -1.11 3.02 -6.45
CA MET A 71 -0.22 2.39 -5.47
C MET A 71 1.19 2.96 -5.55
N ALA A 72 1.73 3.09 -6.76
CA ALA A 72 3.06 3.67 -6.96
C ALA A 72 3.15 5.14 -6.50
N GLN A 73 2.08 5.92 -6.67
CA GLN A 73 2.00 7.29 -6.18
C GLN A 73 2.03 7.33 -4.64
N PHE A 74 1.26 6.46 -3.98
CA PHE A 74 1.27 6.36 -2.51
C PHE A 74 2.62 5.91 -1.96
N GLU A 75 3.25 4.91 -2.59
CA GLU A 75 4.59 4.46 -2.20
C GLU A 75 5.62 5.59 -2.30
N ALA A 76 5.54 6.40 -3.37
CA ALA A 76 6.41 7.55 -3.58
C ALA A 76 6.15 8.68 -2.56
N LEU A 77 4.87 9.01 -2.29
CA LEU A 77 4.47 10.03 -1.32
C LEU A 77 4.93 9.67 0.11
N LEU A 78 4.82 8.40 0.48
CA LEU A 78 5.15 7.92 1.82
C LEU A 78 6.63 7.58 1.99
N GLY A 79 7.41 7.51 0.89
CA GLY A 79 8.79 7.05 0.91
C GLY A 79 8.93 5.58 1.34
N VAL A 80 7.87 4.78 1.16
CA VAL A 80 7.80 3.38 1.58
C VAL A 80 7.38 2.53 0.39
N LYS A 81 8.12 1.46 0.11
CA LYS A 81 7.77 0.46 -0.90
C LYS A 81 7.31 -0.82 -0.24
N LEU A 82 6.12 -1.32 -0.58
CA LEU A 82 5.70 -2.64 -0.14
C LEU A 82 6.44 -3.72 -0.94
N PRO A 83 6.81 -4.84 -0.31
CA PRO A 83 7.34 -5.98 -1.05
C PRO A 83 6.26 -6.52 -2.00
N ASP A 84 6.61 -6.56 -3.28
CA ASP A 84 5.76 -7.07 -4.36
C ASP A 84 5.37 -8.53 -4.08
N ARG A 85 4.06 -8.78 -3.97
CA ARG A 85 3.56 -10.11 -3.53
C ARG A 85 3.59 -11.15 -4.65
N THR A 86 3.92 -10.77 -5.88
CA THR A 86 4.13 -11.71 -7.00
C THR A 86 5.24 -12.73 -6.73
N GLN A 87 6.11 -12.50 -5.74
CA GLN A 87 7.15 -13.47 -5.34
C GLN A 87 6.78 -14.39 -4.16
N GLN A 88 5.63 -14.22 -3.49
CA GLN A 88 5.24 -15.07 -2.36
C GLN A 88 4.30 -16.23 -2.71
N ALA A 89 3.80 -16.32 -3.95
CA ALA A 89 2.96 -17.43 -4.41
C ALA A 89 3.75 -18.65 -4.92
N GLN A 90 5.09 -18.66 -4.82
CA GLN A 90 5.95 -19.75 -5.27
C GLN A 90 6.67 -20.43 -4.10
N ASN A 91 5.90 -20.97 -3.15
CA ASN A 91 6.35 -22.16 -2.45
C ASN A 91 5.31 -23.25 -2.72
N PRO A 92 5.45 -24.06 -3.79
CA PRO A 92 4.70 -25.29 -3.86
C PRO A 92 5.15 -26.12 -2.66
N ALA A 93 4.22 -26.30 -1.70
CA ALA A 93 4.41 -27.26 -0.63
C ALA A 93 4.80 -28.60 -1.27
N THR A 94 6.05 -29.00 -1.08
CA THR A 94 6.60 -30.28 -1.52
C THR A 94 5.83 -31.37 -0.78
N THR A 95 4.76 -31.84 -1.40
CA THR A 95 4.05 -33.03 -0.92
C THR A 95 4.85 -34.20 -1.47
N GLN A 96 5.76 -34.73 -0.65
CA GLN A 96 6.34 -36.05 -0.93
C GLN A 96 5.44 -37.14 -0.32
N PRO A 97 5.20 -38.25 -1.05
CA PRO A 97 4.52 -39.43 -0.54
C PRO A 97 5.35 -40.19 0.51
#